data_AF-A0A2P4X630-F1
#
_entry.id   AF-A0A2P4X630-F1
#
_cell.length_a   1.000
_cell.length_b   1.000
_cell.length_c   1.000
_cell.angle_alpha   90.00
_cell.angle_beta   90.00
_cell.angle_gamma   90.00
#
_symmetry.space_group_name_H-M   'P 1'
#
loop_
_entity.id
_entity.type
_entity.pdbx_description
1 polymer ?
#
loop_
_entity_poly.entity_id
_entity_poly.type
_entity_poly.pdbx_seq_one_letter_code
_entity_poly.pdbx_strand_id
1 'polypeptide(L)'
;MPVNTTPVNLESGKTMLEHGPEVLNRYLASSFEPAIGSEMPQLEVRYKNLSVTADITVTEDVTAKSEIPTLYNTVARSLARMSPMRRVVRKEVIKNASGVFKPGTTTLVL
;
A
#
# COMPACT_ATOMS: atom_id res chain seq x y z
N MET A 1 18.20 -19.65 24.39
CA MET A 1 17.52 -20.61 23.48
C MET A 1 17.58 -20.02 22.08
N PRO A 2 18.07 -20.71 21.05
CA PRO A 2 18.01 -20.19 19.69
C PRO A 2 16.53 -20.20 19.25
N VAL A 3 15.99 -19.03 18.96
CA VAL A 3 14.63 -18.90 18.41
C VAL A 3 14.69 -19.35 16.96
N ASN A 4 14.12 -20.52 16.67
CA ASN A 4 14.03 -21.04 15.31
C ASN A 4 13.01 -20.18 14.53
N THR A 5 13.48 -19.13 13.86
CA THR A 5 12.65 -18.27 13.00
C THR A 5 12.42 -18.96 11.68
N THR A 6 11.18 -19.36 11.41
CA THR A 6 10.75 -19.66 10.04
C THR A 6 11.01 -18.43 9.17
N PRO A 7 11.54 -18.59 7.94
CA PRO A 7 11.78 -17.46 7.05
C PRO A 7 10.46 -16.76 6.75
N VAL A 8 10.32 -15.49 7.18
CA VAL A 8 9.15 -14.67 6.83
C VAL A 8 9.41 -14.08 5.45
N ASN A 9 8.47 -14.30 4.53
CA ASN A 9 8.53 -13.72 3.19
C ASN A 9 7.99 -12.28 3.21
N LEU A 10 8.88 -11.31 2.94
CA LEU A 10 8.61 -9.87 2.99
C LEU A 10 8.18 -9.26 1.65
N GLU A 11 7.94 -10.05 0.61
CA GLU A 11 7.54 -9.56 -0.73
C GLU A 11 6.19 -8.84 -0.73
N SER A 12 5.28 -9.23 0.18
CA SER A 12 3.97 -8.60 0.29
C SER A 12 3.40 -8.69 1.72
N GLY A 13 2.49 -7.78 2.06
CA GLY A 13 1.77 -7.87 3.34
C GLY A 13 1.00 -9.19 3.51
N LYS A 14 0.52 -9.79 2.41
CA LYS A 14 -0.17 -11.08 2.44
C LYS A 14 0.78 -12.22 2.83
N THR A 15 1.96 -12.28 2.23
CA THR A 15 2.97 -13.32 2.51
C THR A 15 3.55 -13.16 3.91
N MET A 16 3.69 -11.92 4.39
CA MET A 16 4.13 -11.63 5.76
C MET A 16 3.16 -12.16 6.82
N LEU A 17 1.85 -12.11 6.53
CA LEU A 17 0.79 -12.50 7.45
C LEU A 17 0.27 -13.93 7.22
N GLU A 18 0.85 -14.67 6.28
CA GLU A 18 0.41 -16.03 5.91
C GLU A 18 0.40 -16.99 7.11
N HIS A 19 1.38 -16.85 8.00
CA HIS A 19 1.51 -17.64 9.22
C HIS A 19 0.95 -16.92 10.46
N GLY A 20 0.22 -15.81 10.24
CA GLY A 20 -0.33 -14.96 11.28
C GLY A 20 0.63 -13.86 11.78
N PRO A 21 0.09 -12.84 12.46
CA PRO A 21 0.86 -11.69 12.92
C PRO A 21 1.89 -12.04 14.00
N GLU A 22 1.66 -13.08 14.80
CA GLU A 22 2.60 -13.49 15.86
C GLU A 22 3.94 -13.98 15.33
N VAL A 23 3.93 -14.65 14.17
CA VAL A 23 5.16 -15.13 13.51
C VAL A 23 5.96 -13.95 12.97
N LEU A 24 5.28 -12.98 12.34
CA LEU A 24 5.89 -11.73 11.90
C LEU A 24 6.47 -10.94 13.08
N ASN A 25 5.70 -10.74 14.14
CA ASN A 25 6.13 -9.99 15.33
C ASN A 25 7.38 -10.62 15.95
N ARG A 26 7.43 -11.96 16.04
CA ARG A 26 8.60 -12.68 16.56
C ARG A 26 9.82 -12.53 15.66
N TYR A 27 9.65 -12.61 14.35
CA TYR A 27 10.72 -12.38 13.38
C TYR A 27 11.29 -10.96 13.49
N LEU A 28 10.41 -9.96 13.66
CA LEU A 28 10.83 -8.57 13.88
C LEU A 28 11.60 -8.43 15.20
N ALA A 29 11.11 -9.02 16.29
CA ALA A 29 11.82 -9.05 17.59
C ALA A 29 13.21 -9.67 17.47
N SER A 30 13.32 -10.87 16.89
CA SER A 30 14.61 -11.54 16.73
C SER A 30 15.59 -10.78 15.84
N SER A 31 15.10 -9.92 14.95
CA SER A 31 15.93 -9.12 14.06
C SER A 31 16.37 -7.81 14.72
N PHE A 32 15.47 -7.16 15.48
CA PHE A 32 15.72 -5.86 16.09
C PHE A 32 16.43 -5.95 17.44
N GLU A 33 16.13 -6.95 18.28
CA GLU A 33 16.77 -7.08 19.60
C GLU A 33 18.31 -7.17 19.52
N PRO A 34 18.91 -7.94 18.60
CA PRO A 34 20.37 -7.94 18.43
C PRO A 34 20.91 -6.61 17.91
N ALA A 35 20.15 -5.90 17.07
CA ALA A 35 20.55 -4.62 16.49
C ALA A 35 20.48 -3.46 17.50
N ILE A 36 19.51 -3.51 18.41
CA ILE A 36 19.29 -2.52 19.47
C ILE A 36 20.16 -2.85 20.70
N GLY A 37 20.49 -4.13 20.94
CA GLY A 37 21.26 -4.58 22.09
C GLY A 37 20.42 -4.73 23.38
N SER A 38 19.09 -4.70 23.26
CA SER A 38 18.14 -4.92 24.37
C SER A 38 16.90 -5.66 23.87
N GLU A 39 16.06 -6.12 24.79
CA GLU A 39 14.69 -6.58 24.45
C GLU A 39 13.94 -5.48 23.70
N MET A 40 12.98 -5.89 22.84
CA MET A 40 12.22 -4.97 22.03
C MET A 40 11.46 -3.98 22.93
N PRO A 41 11.74 -2.67 22.85
CA PRO A 41 11.02 -1.69 23.66
C PRO A 41 9.58 -1.55 23.21
N GLN A 42 8.75 -0.95 24.08
CA GLN A 42 7.42 -0.46 23.73
C GLN A 42 7.53 0.53 22.56
N LEU A 43 7.19 0.08 21.35
CA LEU A 43 7.46 0.81 20.11
C LEU A 43 6.47 1.98 19.91
N GLU A 44 6.98 3.21 19.90
CA GLU A 44 6.27 4.40 19.43
C GLU A 44 6.70 4.70 17.99
N VAL A 45 5.73 4.81 17.07
CA VAL A 45 6.01 5.19 15.68
C VAL A 45 5.52 6.61 15.45
N ARG A 46 6.40 7.50 15.00
CA ARG A 46 6.05 8.90 14.70
C ARG A 46 6.26 9.15 13.22
N TYR A 47 5.28 9.76 12.58
CA TYR A 47 5.38 10.22 11.20
C TYR A 47 5.10 11.72 11.13
N LYS A 48 5.83 12.41 10.24
CA LYS A 48 5.72 13.85 10.05
C LYS A 48 5.71 14.16 8.57
N ASN A 49 4.75 14.96 8.13
CA ASN A 49 4.60 15.40 6.75
C ASN A 49 4.58 14.24 5.73
N LEU A 50 3.98 13.11 6.10
CA LEU A 50 3.84 11.95 5.22
C LEU A 50 2.87 12.28 4.08
N SER A 51 3.34 12.12 2.84
CA SER A 51 2.51 12.23 1.65
C SER A 51 2.65 10.97 0.79
N VAL A 52 1.52 10.41 0.37
CA VAL A 52 1.46 9.24 -0.51
C VAL A 52 0.86 9.71 -1.82
N THR A 53 1.55 9.46 -2.93
CA THR A 53 1.10 9.89 -4.26
C THR A 53 0.98 8.70 -5.19
N ALA A 54 -0.09 8.64 -5.98
CA ALA A 54 -0.30 7.63 -6.99
C ALA A 54 -0.44 8.30 -8.36
N ASP A 55 0.23 7.72 -9.35
CA ASP A 55 0.11 8.11 -10.74
C ASP A 55 -1.07 7.35 -11.36
N ILE A 56 -2.20 8.05 -11.54
CA ILE A 56 -3.42 7.45 -12.07
C ILE A 56 -3.47 7.71 -13.57
N THR A 57 -3.66 6.64 -14.35
CA THR A 57 -3.94 6.77 -15.79
C THR A 57 -5.41 7.17 -15.94
N VAL A 58 -5.68 8.38 -16.42
CA VAL A 58 -7.05 8.81 -16.72
C VAL A 58 -7.50 8.08 -17.99
N THR A 59 -8.24 6.99 -17.85
CA THR A 59 -9.19 6.60 -18.88
C THR A 59 -10.37 7.54 -18.75
N GLU A 60 -10.60 8.37 -19.76
CA GLU A 60 -11.78 9.23 -19.82
C GLU A 60 -13.02 8.36 -19.61
N ASP A 61 -13.72 8.59 -18.50
CA ASP A 61 -15.03 8.02 -18.27
C ASP A 61 -15.99 8.61 -19.31
N VAL A 62 -16.19 7.86 -20.38
CA VAL A 62 -17.30 8.09 -21.30
C VAL A 62 -18.57 7.89 -20.48
N THR A 63 -19.14 8.99 -20.01
CA THR A 63 -20.47 9.03 -19.42
C THR A 63 -21.48 8.76 -20.53
N ALA A 64 -21.56 7.52 -20.99
CA ALA A 64 -22.62 7.05 -21.86
C ALA A 64 -23.79 6.64 -20.98
N LYS A 65 -24.55 7.65 -20.53
CA LYS A 65 -25.96 7.44 -20.26
C LYS A 65 -26.59 6.94 -21.55
N SER A 66 -27.27 5.82 -21.45
CA SER A 66 -28.27 5.31 -22.39
C SER A 66 -27.76 4.76 -23.73
N GLU A 67 -28.31 3.58 -24.00
CA GLU A 67 -28.68 3.05 -25.32
C GLU A 67 -27.60 2.35 -26.17
N ILE A 68 -27.64 1.02 -26.01
CA ILE A 68 -27.38 -0.06 -26.97
C ILE A 68 -25.99 -0.05 -27.64
N PRO A 69 -25.17 -1.11 -27.44
CA PRO A 69 -23.80 -1.17 -27.93
C PRO A 69 -23.80 -1.30 -29.46
N THR A 70 -23.78 -0.16 -30.14
CA THR A 70 -23.69 -0.07 -31.59
C THR A 70 -22.24 0.24 -31.95
N LEU A 71 -21.80 -0.32 -33.08
CA LEU A 71 -20.43 -0.41 -33.60
C LEU A 71 -19.52 0.83 -33.48
N TYR A 72 -20.08 2.02 -33.22
CA TYR A 72 -19.36 3.23 -32.84
C TYR A 72 -18.42 3.06 -31.63
N ASN A 73 -18.81 2.29 -30.61
CA ASN A 73 -17.97 2.07 -29.43
C ASN A 73 -16.63 1.39 -29.74
N THR A 74 -16.59 0.56 -30.80
CA THR A 74 -15.37 -0.12 -31.24
C THR A 74 -14.44 0.83 -32.01
N VAL A 75 -15.00 1.73 -32.83
CA VAL A 75 -14.24 2.71 -33.60
C VAL A 75 -13.71 3.84 -32.72
N ALA A 76 -14.51 4.31 -31.75
CA ALA A 76 -14.05 5.25 -30.73
C ALA A 76 -12.95 4.65 -29.85
N ARG A 77 -13.06 3.36 -29.46
CA ARG A 77 -11.99 2.65 -28.74
C ARG A 77 -10.72 2.47 -29.57
N SER A 78 -10.83 2.19 -30.87
CA SER A 78 -9.65 2.03 -31.73
C SER A 78 -8.94 3.36 -31.97
N LEU A 79 -9.67 4.46 -32.13
CA LEU A 79 -9.11 5.81 -32.24
C LEU A 79 -8.51 6.31 -30.91
N ALA A 80 -9.14 6.02 -29.76
CA ALA A 80 -8.59 6.34 -28.45
C ALA A 80 -7.32 5.55 -28.12
N ARG A 81 -7.17 4.33 -28.65
CA ARG A 81 -5.92 3.54 -28.56
C ARG A 81 -4.77 4.12 -29.39
N MET A 82 -5.06 4.96 -30.38
CA MET A 82 -4.06 5.63 -31.22
C MET A 82 -3.62 6.99 -30.67
N SER A 83 -4.19 7.48 -29.56
CA SER A 83 -3.73 8.71 -28.92
C SER A 83 -2.54 8.42 -27.99
N PRO A 84 -1.34 9.02 -28.23
CA PRO A 84 -0.21 8.92 -27.33
C PRO A 84 -0.41 9.69 -26.02
N MET A 85 -1.52 10.42 -25.86
CA MET A 85 -1.79 11.28 -24.70
C MET A 85 -2.45 10.49 -23.55
N ARG A 86 -1.77 9.46 -23.02
CA ARG A 86 -2.14 8.90 -21.71
C ARG A 86 -1.81 9.95 -20.65
N ARG A 87 -2.80 10.77 -20.28
CA ARG A 87 -2.64 11.79 -19.24
C ARG A 87 -2.56 11.08 -17.88
N VAL A 88 -1.34 10.78 -17.45
CA VAL A 88 -1.07 10.33 -16.09
C VAL A 88 -1.21 11.54 -15.17
N VAL A 89 -2.19 11.51 -14.28
CA VAL A 89 -2.35 12.54 -13.26
C VAL A 89 -1.79 12.01 -11.96
N ARG A 90 -0.77 12.69 -11.45
CA ARG A 90 -0.28 12.46 -10.09
C ARG A 90 -1.35 12.93 -9.11
N LYS A 91 -1.94 12.00 -8.38
CA LYS A 91 -2.90 12.27 -7.31
C LYS A 91 -2.22 12.05 -5.97
N GLU A 92 -2.32 13.03 -5.09
CA GLU A 92 -1.92 12.88 -3.69
C GLU A 92 -3.04 12.11 -2.96
N VAL A 93 -2.78 10.86 -2.59
CA VAL A 93 -3.70 9.97 -1.85
C VAL A 93 -3.70 10.33 -0.37
N ILE A 94 -2.53 10.65 0.19
CA ILE A 94 -2.36 11.21 1.53
C ILE A 94 -1.51 12.46 1.39
N LYS A 95 -1.88 13.56 2.03
CA LYS A 95 -1.16 14.84 1.94
C LYS A 95 -0.76 15.34 3.32
N ASN A 96 0.54 15.48 3.55
CA ASN A 96 1.15 16.08 4.73
C ASN A 96 0.60 15.57 6.08
N ALA A 97 0.27 14.28 6.16
CA ALA A 97 -0.23 13.68 7.39
C ALA A 97 0.90 13.60 8.43
N SER A 98 0.58 13.90 9.69
CA SER A 98 1.50 13.74 10.82
C SER A 98 0.76 13.08 11.97
N GLY A 99 1.44 12.22 12.72
CA GLY A 99 0.82 11.49 13.81
C GLY A 99 1.77 10.58 14.55
N VAL A 100 1.24 9.93 15.58
CA VAL A 100 1.98 9.05 16.48
C VAL A 100 1.15 7.81 16.78
N PHE A 101 1.73 6.63 16.55
CA PHE A 101 1.20 5.36 17.05
C PHE A 101 1.85 5.10 18.39
N LYS A 102 1.05 5.15 19.45
CA LYS A 102 1.50 4.96 20.83
C LYS A 102 1.64 3.46 21.13
N PRO A 103 2.61 3.09 21.98
CA PRO A 103 2.72 1.71 22.42
C PRO A 103 1.43 1.23 23.08
N GLY A 104 1.10 -0.05 22.90
CA GLY A 104 -0.10 -0.67 23.47
C GLY A 104 -1.44 -0.25 22.84
N THR A 105 -1.42 0.51 21.75
CA THR A 105 -2.65 0.96 21.05
C THR A 105 -2.71 0.37 19.64
N THR A 106 -3.82 -0.28 19.29
CA THR A 106 -4.10 -0.67 17.89
C THR A 106 -4.69 0.53 17.15
N THR A 107 -4.03 1.00 16.09
CA THR A 107 -4.53 2.09 15.24
C THR A 107 -5.12 1.52 13.95
N LEU A 108 -6.41 1.76 13.73
CA LEU A 108 -7.08 1.44 12.47
C LEU A 108 -6.83 2.57 11.47
N VAL A 109 -6.35 2.22 10.27
CA VAL A 109 -6.25 3.14 9.13
C VAL A 109 -7.38 2.79 8.16
N LEU A 110 -8.29 3.75 7.93
CA LEU A 110 -9.45 3.62 7.04
C LEU A 110 -9.18 4.29 5.70
#